data_AF-A0A132AMD3-F1
#
_entry.id   AF-A0A132AMD3-F1
#
_cell.length_a   1.000
_cell.length_b   1.000
_cell.length_c   1.000
_cell.angle_alpha   90.00
_cell.angle_beta   90.00
_cell.angle_gamma   90.00
#
_symmetry.space_group_name_H-M   'P 1'
#
loop_
_entity.id
_entity.type
_entity.pdbx_description
1 polymer ?
#
loop_
_entity_poly.entity_id
_entity_poly.type
_entity_poly.pdbx_seq_one_letter_code
_entity_poly.pdbx_strand_id
1 'polypeptide(L)'
;MKLTFFVSPYDLIDVKTKTIFPMTVDVIKEKSLGYSVTIGLEDSEQNHRLQIQSLLVVKQQNDGKNLPQFLSHTSMNSQTLPACYVLRLLRPLPICIDMIRKIYKLTGISQKFTTNNETELIALLKEQYLQSDQILSSQEDRDSSKRKSPIPFYTVLSDQSHLYYVNSLNEITDEENNEEPLSSMLIGTVVEKIPFTHPTHVPRILVFLRQQVLFNIILGSVIHSGVEIFEISYTNITNIYIQFEHPIEHSLATLEIDLKDITQVKCKIHVPGTGNNGSYSKNQPNNSLNDEFVTKVMQK
;
A
#
# COMPACT_ATOMS: atom_id res chain seq x y z
N MET A 1 -20.13 7.31 9.84
CA MET A 1 -19.29 6.30 10.54
C MET A 1 -17.88 6.33 9.95
N LYS A 2 -16.81 6.31 10.76
CA LYS A 2 -15.40 6.22 10.31
C LYS A 2 -14.86 4.82 10.62
N LEU A 3 -14.16 4.21 9.67
CA LEU A 3 -13.49 2.92 9.78
C LEU A 3 -12.01 3.10 9.44
N THR A 4 -11.13 2.98 10.44
CA THR A 4 -9.67 2.86 10.20
C THR A 4 -9.36 1.43 9.81
N PHE A 5 -8.68 1.23 8.68
CA PHE A 5 -8.43 -0.11 8.12
C PHE A 5 -6.95 -0.49 8.09
N PHE A 6 -6.04 0.47 8.06
CA PHE A 6 -4.60 0.25 8.07
C PHE A 6 -3.92 1.34 8.91
N VAL A 7 -2.88 1.00 9.67
CA VAL A 7 -2.02 1.95 10.39
C VAL A 7 -0.58 1.52 10.11
N SER A 8 0.24 2.46 9.61
CA SER A 8 1.66 2.22 9.34
C SER A 8 2.45 2.14 10.65
N PRO A 9 3.52 1.33 10.75
CA PRO A 9 4.45 1.42 11.87
C PRO A 9 4.97 2.85 12.09
N TYR A 10 5.20 3.60 11.00
CA TYR A 10 5.61 5.00 11.04
C TYR A 10 4.54 5.94 11.63
N ASP A 11 3.24 5.64 11.47
CA ASP A 11 2.15 6.45 12.08
C ASP A 11 2.16 6.35 13.61
N LEU A 12 2.77 5.31 14.18
CA LEU A 12 2.85 5.09 15.62
C LEU A 12 4.10 5.73 16.25
N ILE A 13 5.05 6.25 15.47
CA ILE A 13 6.29 6.84 15.99
C ILE A 13 6.08 8.32 16.31
N ASP A 14 6.34 8.70 17.56
CA ASP A 14 6.45 10.11 17.96
C ASP A 14 7.88 10.59 17.75
N VAL A 15 8.12 11.34 16.67
CA VAL A 15 9.44 11.92 16.36
C VAL A 15 9.91 12.88 17.46
N LYS A 16 9.00 13.56 18.18
CA LYS A 16 9.34 14.56 19.20
C LYS A 16 9.74 13.93 20.52
N THR A 17 9.00 12.89 20.96
CA THR A 17 9.30 12.20 22.23
C THR A 17 10.19 10.97 22.05
N LYS A 18 10.44 10.54 20.80
CA LYS A 18 11.13 9.28 20.44
C LYS A 18 10.47 8.04 21.06
N THR A 19 9.16 8.08 21.24
CA THR A 19 8.36 6.96 21.77
C THR A 19 7.45 6.36 20.70
N ILE A 20 6.95 5.14 20.95
CA ILE A 20 5.99 4.48 20.08
C ILE A 20 4.62 4.50 20.78
N PHE A 21 3.60 5.01 20.10
CA PHE A 21 2.23 5.01 20.59
C PHE A 21 1.67 3.58 20.64
N PRO A 22 0.94 3.22 21.71
CA PRO A 22 0.33 1.90 21.80
C PRO A 22 -0.78 1.78 20.76
N MET A 23 -0.82 0.65 20.04
CA MET A 23 -1.81 0.35 18.98
C MET A 23 -3.20 0.10 19.58
N THR A 24 -3.81 1.16 20.09
CA THR A 24 -5.10 1.17 20.78
C THR A 24 -6.12 1.99 20.00
N VAL A 25 -7.38 1.59 20.10
CA VAL A 25 -8.48 2.21 19.33
C VAL A 25 -8.61 3.70 19.64
N ASP A 26 -8.35 4.11 20.89
CA ASP A 26 -8.56 5.48 21.33
C ASP A 26 -7.46 6.41 20.84
N VAL A 27 -6.18 6.00 20.96
CA VAL A 27 -5.05 6.77 20.39
C VAL A 27 -5.15 6.91 18.87
N ILE A 28 -5.59 5.87 18.16
CA ILE A 28 -5.82 5.91 16.70
C ILE A 28 -6.93 6.91 16.34
N LYS A 29 -7.99 7.02 17.16
CA LYS A 29 -9.06 8.02 16.94
C LYS A 29 -8.59 9.44 17.25
N GLU A 30 -8.03 9.66 18.43
CA GLU A 30 -7.59 10.98 18.91
C GLU A 30 -6.56 11.61 17.98
N LYS A 31 -5.56 10.84 17.56
CA LYS A 31 -4.49 11.31 16.66
C LYS A 31 -4.81 11.11 15.18
N SER A 32 -5.98 10.55 14.86
CA SER A 32 -6.44 10.23 13.49
C SER A 32 -5.39 9.50 12.64
N LEU A 33 -4.75 8.50 13.24
CA LEU A 33 -3.68 7.73 12.63
C LEU A 33 -4.17 6.80 11.51
N GLY A 34 -3.28 6.56 10.53
CA GLY A 34 -3.48 5.60 9.47
C GLY A 34 -4.58 5.94 8.44
N TYR A 35 -4.91 4.94 7.64
CA TYR A 35 -5.84 5.04 6.53
C TYR A 35 -7.25 4.70 6.98
N SER A 36 -8.19 5.59 6.67
CA SER A 36 -9.57 5.54 7.11
C SER A 36 -10.54 5.79 5.97
N VAL A 37 -11.71 5.14 6.04
CA VAL A 37 -12.86 5.39 5.16
C VAL A 37 -14.06 5.86 5.97
N THR A 38 -14.97 6.58 5.34
CA THR A 38 -16.32 6.85 5.84
C THR A 38 -17.35 6.15 4.97
N ILE A 39 -18.42 5.67 5.60
CA ILE A 39 -19.58 5.10 4.88
C ILE A 39 -20.61 6.21 4.64
N GLY A 40 -21.00 6.40 3.39
CA GLY A 40 -22.10 7.25 2.97
C GLY A 40 -23.09 6.53 2.05
N LEU A 41 -24.12 7.26 1.62
CA LEU A 41 -25.03 6.90 0.53
C LEU A 41 -24.88 7.99 -0.54
N GLU A 42 -24.71 7.60 -1.80
CA GLU A 42 -24.59 8.53 -2.93
C GLU A 42 -25.51 8.08 -4.07
N ASP A 43 -25.94 9.03 -4.90
CA ASP A 43 -26.76 8.77 -6.08
C ASP A 43 -26.02 7.90 -7.11
N SER A 44 -26.78 7.14 -7.90
CA SER A 44 -26.26 6.23 -8.91
C SER A 44 -27.10 6.27 -10.18
N GLU A 45 -26.43 6.30 -11.32
CA GLU A 45 -27.04 6.17 -12.65
C GLU A 45 -27.76 4.83 -12.82
N GLN A 46 -27.34 3.80 -12.08
CA GLN A 46 -27.94 2.47 -12.11
C GLN A 46 -28.74 2.18 -10.84
N ASN A 47 -29.84 1.46 -11.03
CA ASN A 47 -30.71 1.01 -9.96
C ASN A 47 -30.05 -0.17 -9.20
N HIS A 48 -29.78 0.02 -7.92
CA HIS A 48 -29.16 -0.97 -7.05
C HIS A 48 -30.10 -1.42 -5.94
N ARG A 49 -29.96 -2.68 -5.52
CA ARG A 49 -30.74 -3.24 -4.41
C ARG A 49 -30.03 -2.94 -3.08
N LEU A 50 -30.65 -2.13 -2.23
CA LEU A 50 -30.12 -1.67 -0.95
C LEU A 50 -30.96 -2.19 0.22
N GLN A 51 -30.35 -2.35 1.38
CA GLN A 51 -31.05 -2.80 2.59
C GLN A 51 -31.99 -1.71 3.14
N ILE A 52 -33.21 -2.09 3.50
CA ILE A 52 -34.19 -1.26 4.22
C ILE A 52 -34.44 -1.74 5.65
N GLN A 53 -33.87 -2.90 6.01
CA GLN A 53 -33.88 -3.49 7.35
C GLN A 53 -32.47 -3.99 7.71
N SER A 54 -32.21 -4.26 9.00
CA SER A 54 -30.93 -4.88 9.40
C SER A 54 -30.76 -6.24 8.76
N LEU A 55 -29.67 -6.43 8.02
CA LEU A 55 -29.27 -7.75 7.50
C LEU A 55 -28.48 -8.56 8.53
N LEU A 56 -28.07 -7.97 9.65
CA LEU A 56 -27.26 -8.65 10.66
C LEU A 56 -28.15 -9.53 11.57
N VAL A 57 -27.91 -10.83 11.56
CA VAL A 57 -28.56 -11.83 12.42
C VAL A 57 -27.50 -12.62 13.18
N VAL A 58 -27.73 -12.83 14.48
CA VAL A 58 -26.88 -13.72 15.29
C VAL A 58 -27.41 -15.14 15.16
N LYS A 59 -26.63 -16.04 14.55
CA LYS A 59 -26.94 -17.48 14.56
C LYS A 59 -26.27 -18.15 15.76
N GLN A 60 -27.07 -18.86 16.54
CA GLN A 60 -26.58 -19.79 17.55
C GLN A 60 -26.09 -21.05 16.82
N GLN A 61 -24.84 -21.44 17.03
CA GLN A 61 -24.35 -22.76 16.60
C GLN A 61 -24.57 -23.80 17.72
N ASN A 62 -24.57 -25.09 17.35
CA ASN A 62 -24.75 -26.21 18.29
C ASN A 62 -23.66 -26.25 19.39
N ASP A 63 -22.53 -25.58 19.17
CA ASP A 63 -21.41 -25.38 20.12
C ASP A 63 -21.63 -24.20 21.09
N GLY A 64 -22.86 -23.67 21.20
CA GLY A 64 -23.21 -22.51 22.04
C GLY A 64 -22.62 -21.16 21.59
N LYS A 65 -21.77 -21.16 20.56
CA LYS A 65 -21.14 -19.96 20.01
C LYS A 65 -22.11 -19.19 19.11
N ASN A 66 -22.27 -17.91 19.43
CA ASN A 66 -23.06 -16.95 18.67
C ASN A 66 -22.21 -16.33 17.55
N LEU A 67 -22.53 -16.61 16.28
CA LEU A 67 -21.84 -16.02 15.14
C LEU A 67 -22.73 -14.97 14.44
N PRO A 68 -22.26 -13.72 14.25
CA PRO A 68 -22.94 -12.76 13.39
C PRO A 68 -22.88 -13.20 11.91
N GLN A 69 -24.04 -13.27 11.26
CA GLN A 69 -24.17 -13.52 9.83
C GLN A 69 -25.01 -12.41 9.18
N PHE A 70 -24.60 -11.94 8.00
CA PHE A 70 -25.44 -11.09 7.16
C PHE A 70 -26.36 -11.93 6.27
N LEU A 71 -27.65 -11.61 6.30
CA LEU A 71 -28.67 -12.14 5.39
C LEU A 71 -28.52 -11.56 3.98
N SER A 72 -28.83 -12.35 2.96
CA SER A 72 -28.96 -11.88 1.58
C SER A 72 -30.13 -10.90 1.41
N HIS A 73 -30.07 -10.09 0.35
CA HIS A 73 -31.17 -9.23 -0.09
C HIS A 73 -32.41 -10.04 -0.51
N THR A 74 -33.58 -9.66 0.01
CA THR A 74 -34.92 -10.21 -0.27
C THR A 74 -35.94 -9.09 -0.47
N SER A 75 -37.16 -9.39 -0.93
CA SER A 75 -38.24 -8.40 -1.08
C SER A 75 -38.65 -7.73 0.23
N MET A 76 -38.44 -8.38 1.37
CA MET A 76 -38.83 -7.85 2.69
C MET A 76 -37.75 -6.96 3.33
N ASN A 77 -36.47 -7.25 3.10
CA ASN A 77 -35.35 -6.57 3.75
C ASN A 77 -34.59 -5.57 2.84
N SER A 78 -34.94 -5.48 1.56
CA SER A 78 -34.22 -4.66 0.59
C SER A 78 -35.08 -4.16 -0.58
N GLN A 79 -34.79 -2.94 -1.03
CA GLN A 79 -35.50 -2.22 -2.07
C GLN A 79 -34.52 -1.77 -3.16
N THR A 80 -35.01 -1.69 -4.41
CA THR A 80 -34.24 -1.14 -5.54
C THR A 80 -34.35 0.38 -5.58
N LEU A 81 -33.21 1.07 -5.59
CA LEU A 81 -33.11 2.54 -5.57
C LEU A 81 -32.00 3.03 -6.53
N PRO A 82 -32.09 4.25 -7.09
CA PRO A 82 -31.04 4.86 -7.92
C PRO A 82 -29.90 5.44 -7.05
N ALA A 83 -29.39 4.64 -6.11
CA ALA A 83 -28.38 5.03 -5.13
C ALA A 83 -27.49 3.84 -4.79
N CYS A 84 -26.31 4.08 -4.22
CA CYS A 84 -25.43 3.03 -3.70
C CYS A 84 -24.75 3.47 -2.40
N TYR A 85 -24.32 2.52 -1.56
CA TYR A 85 -23.45 2.86 -0.44
C TYR A 85 -22.05 3.11 -0.97
N VAL A 86 -21.32 4.02 -0.33
CA VAL A 86 -19.99 4.41 -0.77
C VAL A 86 -19.02 4.39 0.41
N LEU A 87 -17.88 3.70 0.23
CA LEU A 87 -16.70 3.85 1.07
C LEU A 87 -15.89 5.03 0.51
N ARG A 88 -16.02 6.20 1.13
CA ARG A 88 -15.22 7.38 0.80
C ARG A 88 -13.91 7.33 1.59
N LEU A 89 -12.78 7.30 0.89
CA LEU A 89 -11.45 7.36 1.49
C LEU A 89 -11.21 8.79 2.02
N LEU A 90 -10.63 8.91 3.22
CA LEU A 90 -10.28 10.23 3.78
C LEU A 90 -9.02 10.85 3.15
N ARG A 91 -8.29 10.07 2.35
CA ARG A 91 -7.16 10.50 1.52
C ARG A 91 -7.27 9.77 0.17
N PRO A 92 -7.13 10.44 -0.98
CA PRO A 92 -7.06 9.76 -2.27
C PRO A 92 -5.96 8.69 -2.25
N LEU A 93 -6.23 7.52 -2.83
CA LEU A 93 -5.31 6.37 -2.79
C LEU A 93 -4.99 5.90 -4.21
N PRO A 94 -3.71 5.84 -4.61
CA PRO A 94 -3.27 5.12 -5.80
C PRO A 94 -3.55 3.62 -5.65
N ILE A 95 -4.33 3.06 -6.58
CA ILE A 95 -4.69 1.64 -6.62
C ILE A 95 -4.32 1.04 -7.97
N CYS A 96 -3.70 -0.13 -7.97
CA CYS A 96 -3.43 -0.92 -9.17
C CYS A 96 -4.75 -1.36 -9.83
N ILE A 97 -4.83 -1.31 -11.16
CA ILE A 97 -6.04 -1.66 -11.91
C ILE A 97 -6.49 -3.09 -11.59
N ASP A 98 -5.58 -4.05 -11.38
CA ASP A 98 -5.97 -5.42 -11.02
C ASP A 98 -6.67 -5.51 -9.66
N MET A 99 -6.37 -4.60 -8.74
CA MET A 99 -7.11 -4.51 -7.48
C MET A 99 -8.48 -3.88 -7.69
N ILE A 100 -8.60 -2.86 -8.56
CA ILE A 100 -9.89 -2.28 -8.95
C ILE A 100 -10.77 -3.34 -9.65
N ARG A 101 -10.19 -4.17 -10.54
CA ARG A 101 -10.87 -5.31 -11.18
C ARG A 101 -11.37 -6.34 -10.14
N LYS A 102 -10.61 -6.60 -9.06
CA LYS A 102 -11.06 -7.46 -7.94
C LYS A 102 -12.21 -6.83 -7.15
N ILE A 103 -12.14 -5.53 -6.88
CA ILE A 103 -13.21 -4.77 -6.21
C ILE A 103 -14.48 -4.77 -7.08
N TYR A 104 -14.37 -4.50 -8.38
CA TYR A 104 -15.49 -4.53 -9.32
C TYR A 104 -16.14 -5.92 -9.40
N LYS A 105 -15.36 -6.99 -9.53
CA LYS A 105 -15.88 -8.38 -9.50
C LYS A 105 -16.59 -8.73 -8.19
N LEU A 106 -16.24 -8.07 -7.08
CA LEU A 106 -16.89 -8.25 -5.78
C LEU A 106 -18.17 -7.42 -5.65
N THR A 107 -18.20 -6.18 -6.13
CA THR A 107 -19.34 -5.27 -5.91
C THR A 107 -20.39 -5.34 -7.02
N GLY A 108 -19.99 -5.67 -8.24
CA GLY A 108 -20.84 -5.65 -9.44
C GLY A 108 -21.12 -4.24 -9.98
N ILE A 109 -20.51 -3.19 -9.42
CA ILE A 109 -20.83 -1.79 -9.74
C ILE A 109 -19.73 -1.20 -10.63
N SER A 110 -20.01 -0.99 -11.92
CA SER A 110 -19.04 -0.48 -12.91
C SER A 110 -18.93 1.05 -12.93
N GLN A 111 -19.05 1.70 -11.76
CA GLN A 111 -18.90 3.16 -11.68
C GLN A 111 -17.42 3.52 -11.87
N LYS A 112 -17.14 4.73 -12.38
CA LYS A 112 -15.77 5.25 -12.42
C LYS A 112 -15.25 5.44 -10.99
N PHE A 113 -14.46 4.49 -10.49
CA PHE A 113 -13.74 4.55 -9.21
C PHE A 113 -12.65 5.65 -9.22
N THR A 114 -12.40 6.24 -10.38
CA THR A 114 -11.15 6.88 -10.80
C THR A 114 -11.33 8.39 -10.95
N THR A 115 -10.50 9.20 -10.30
CA THR A 115 -10.46 10.66 -10.56
C THR A 115 -9.57 11.03 -11.74
N ASN A 116 -8.52 10.25 -11.98
CA ASN A 116 -7.49 10.50 -13.00
C ASN A 116 -7.45 9.39 -14.06
N ASN A 117 -6.88 9.72 -15.22
CA ASN A 117 -6.55 8.74 -16.26
C ASN A 117 -5.63 7.63 -15.70
N GLU A 118 -5.75 6.44 -16.27
CA GLU A 118 -4.89 5.30 -15.96
C GLU A 118 -3.44 5.62 -16.38
N THR A 119 -2.48 5.36 -15.49
CA THR A 119 -1.05 5.63 -15.69
C THR A 119 -0.22 4.70 -14.81
N GLU A 120 1.11 4.77 -14.87
CA GLU A 120 1.99 3.95 -14.03
C GLU A 120 1.73 4.22 -12.54
N LEU A 121 1.51 3.15 -11.76
CA LEU A 121 1.25 3.23 -10.33
C LEU A 121 2.38 3.95 -9.57
N ILE A 122 3.63 3.80 -10.03
CA ILE A 122 4.78 4.50 -9.47
C ILE A 122 4.72 6.01 -9.67
N ALA A 123 4.23 6.49 -10.81
CA ALA A 123 4.07 7.92 -11.07
C ALA A 123 3.03 8.53 -10.11
N LEU A 124 1.92 7.82 -9.87
CA LEU A 124 0.89 8.23 -8.91
C LEU A 124 1.41 8.25 -7.46
N LEU A 125 2.27 7.29 -7.09
CA LEU A 125 2.91 7.28 -5.77
C LEU A 125 3.89 8.46 -5.63
N LYS A 126 4.75 8.69 -6.63
CA LYS A 126 5.66 9.85 -6.67
C LYS A 126 4.90 11.16 -6.53
N GLU A 127 3.78 11.33 -7.23
CA GLU A 127 2.91 12.51 -7.11
C GLU A 127 2.31 12.63 -5.70
N GLN A 128 1.78 11.55 -5.14
CA GLN A 128 1.22 11.55 -3.79
C GLN A 128 2.25 11.94 -2.72
N TYR A 129 3.48 11.42 -2.79
CA TYR A 129 4.55 11.75 -1.85
C TYR A 129 5.04 13.20 -2.02
N LEU A 130 5.20 13.68 -3.25
CA LEU A 130 5.56 15.07 -3.53
C LEU A 130 4.52 16.07 -2.99
N GLN A 131 3.23 15.73 -3.08
CA GLN A 131 2.15 16.54 -2.49
C GLN A 131 2.20 16.55 -0.95
N SER A 132 2.59 15.45 -0.29
CA SER A 132 2.77 15.46 1.18
C SER A 132 3.98 16.26 1.64
N ASP A 133 5.09 16.25 0.90
CA ASP A 133 6.29 17.02 1.26
C ASP A 133 6.07 18.53 1.11
N GLN A 134 5.32 18.97 0.09
CA GLN A 134 4.95 20.38 -0.07
C GLN A 134 4.03 20.90 1.05
N ILE A 135 3.27 20.02 1.72
CA ILE A 135 2.45 20.38 2.89
C ILE A 135 3.33 20.54 4.14
N LEU A 136 4.46 19.84 4.22
CA LEU A 136 5.45 20.01 5.28
C LEU A 136 6.32 21.26 5.07
N SER A 137 6.66 21.60 3.83
CA SER A 137 7.49 22.79 3.53
C SER A 137 6.72 24.11 3.48
N SER A 138 5.38 24.10 3.43
CA SER A 138 4.56 25.33 3.32
C SER A 138 4.32 26.08 4.64
N GLN A 139 5.11 25.78 5.69
CA GLN A 139 5.22 26.64 6.88
C GLN A 139 6.45 27.57 6.87
N GLU A 140 7.41 27.41 5.95
CA GLU A 140 8.57 28.31 5.86
C GLU A 140 8.74 28.88 4.45
N ASP A 141 8.61 30.21 4.40
CA ASP A 141 8.90 31.18 3.34
C ASP A 141 8.33 31.02 1.91
N ARG A 142 7.61 32.07 1.50
CA ARG A 142 7.33 32.37 0.10
C ARG A 142 8.54 33.10 -0.50
N ASP A 143 9.25 32.50 -1.46
CA ASP A 143 9.55 33.23 -2.69
C ASP A 143 10.01 32.36 -3.88
N SER A 144 9.87 32.96 -5.07
CA SER A 144 10.50 32.61 -6.34
C SER A 144 10.00 31.35 -7.06
N SER A 145 10.32 31.27 -8.36
CA SER A 145 9.57 30.48 -9.32
C SER A 145 10.45 29.86 -10.40
N LYS A 146 9.96 28.75 -10.99
CA LYS A 146 10.47 28.06 -12.18
C LYS A 146 11.89 27.49 -12.11
N ARG A 147 11.97 26.17 -11.94
CA ARG A 147 12.52 25.24 -12.95
C ARG A 147 12.01 23.83 -12.71
N LYS A 148 11.73 23.09 -13.79
CA LYS A 148 11.45 21.65 -13.75
C LYS A 148 12.78 20.90 -13.94
N SER A 149 13.20 20.16 -12.92
CA SER A 149 14.24 19.14 -12.98
C SER A 149 13.84 18.04 -11.99
N PRO A 150 14.19 16.76 -12.21
CA PRO A 150 13.97 15.73 -11.21
C PRO A 150 14.78 16.09 -9.96
N ILE A 151 14.10 16.41 -8.87
CA ILE A 151 14.74 16.78 -7.61
C ILE A 151 15.27 15.48 -6.99
N PRO A 152 16.58 15.37 -6.70
CA PRO A 152 17.09 14.21 -5.96
C PRO A 152 16.52 14.24 -4.54
N PHE A 153 15.94 13.11 -4.10
CA PHE A 153 15.41 12.97 -2.76
C PHE A 153 16.56 12.75 -1.77
N TYR A 154 16.52 13.44 -0.64
CA TYR A 154 17.47 13.28 0.45
C TYR A 154 16.73 12.80 1.70
N THR A 155 17.08 11.60 2.18
CA THR A 155 16.90 11.25 3.59
C THR A 155 18.29 11.12 4.20
N VAL A 156 18.46 11.66 5.39
CA VAL A 156 19.72 11.61 6.14
C VAL A 156 19.57 10.52 7.18
N LEU A 157 20.14 9.33 6.90
CA LEU A 157 20.66 8.54 8.02
C LEU A 157 21.85 9.30 8.60
N SER A 158 22.17 9.05 9.87
CA SER A 158 23.12 9.87 10.66
C SER A 158 24.50 10.07 10.04
N ASP A 159 24.87 9.19 9.11
CA ASP A 159 26.18 8.97 8.52
C ASP A 159 26.12 8.67 7.00
N GLN A 160 24.98 8.20 6.47
CA GLN A 160 24.85 7.61 5.13
C GLN A 160 23.61 8.10 4.37
N SER A 161 23.60 7.78 3.07
CA SER A 161 22.61 8.24 2.12
C SER A 161 22.48 7.15 1.00
N HIS A 162 21.27 6.65 0.69
CA HIS A 162 20.95 5.41 -0.11
C HIS A 162 20.02 5.66 -1.34
N LEU A 163 20.42 5.56 -2.61
CA LEU A 163 19.75 6.07 -3.85
C LEU A 163 18.96 5.02 -4.65
N TYR A 164 17.70 5.32 -4.92
CA TYR A 164 16.83 4.34 -5.56
C TYR A 164 16.46 4.71 -6.99
N TYR A 165 16.96 3.90 -7.92
CA TYR A 165 16.39 3.81 -9.26
C TYR A 165 15.30 2.74 -9.23
N VAL A 166 14.04 3.19 -9.21
CA VAL A 166 12.97 2.30 -9.68
C VAL A 166 13.29 1.98 -11.12
N ASN A 167 13.48 0.69 -11.46
CA ASN A 167 13.68 0.31 -12.84
C ASN A 167 12.35 0.52 -13.59
N SER A 168 12.21 1.73 -14.11
CA SER A 168 11.25 2.09 -15.12
C SER A 168 11.71 1.41 -16.40
N LEU A 169 11.21 0.19 -16.63
CA LEU A 169 11.57 -0.68 -17.76
C LEU A 169 11.07 -0.07 -19.09
N ASN A 170 11.74 1.02 -19.50
CA ASN A 170 11.34 1.98 -20.53
C ASN A 170 12.53 2.86 -21.01
N GLU A 171 13.77 2.33 -21.00
CA GLU A 171 14.92 2.95 -21.71
C GLU A 171 15.71 1.93 -22.56
N ILE A 172 15.00 0.96 -23.16
CA ILE A 172 15.48 0.24 -24.35
C ILE A 172 14.41 0.37 -25.43
N THR A 173 14.44 1.50 -26.13
CA THR A 173 13.80 1.63 -27.44
C THR A 173 14.80 1.17 -28.50
N ASP A 174 14.76 -0.12 -28.86
CA ASP A 174 15.40 -0.59 -30.08
C ASP A 174 14.60 -0.02 -31.27
N GLU A 175 15.02 1.14 -31.79
CA GLU A 175 14.33 1.87 -32.87
C GLU A 175 14.14 1.07 -34.17
N GLU A 176 14.78 -0.10 -34.31
CA GLU A 176 14.70 -0.96 -35.48
C GLU A 176 13.52 -1.97 -35.45
N ASN A 177 12.95 -2.28 -34.28
CA ASN A 177 11.85 -3.22 -34.13
C ASN A 177 10.57 -2.51 -33.68
N ASN A 178 9.55 -2.49 -34.55
CA ASN A 178 8.21 -1.96 -34.24
C ASN A 178 7.40 -2.91 -33.35
N GLU A 179 8.00 -3.40 -32.26
CA GLU A 179 7.30 -4.08 -31.17
C GLU A 179 7.06 -3.07 -30.05
N GLU A 180 5.79 -2.79 -29.74
CA GLU A 180 5.39 -1.96 -28.60
C GLU A 180 6.14 -2.41 -27.34
N PRO A 181 6.82 -1.50 -26.60
CA PRO A 181 7.52 -1.88 -25.39
C PRO A 181 6.50 -2.47 -24.42
N LEU A 182 6.63 -3.77 -24.15
CA LEU A 182 5.75 -4.51 -23.24
C LEU A 182 6.05 -4.07 -21.80
N SER A 183 5.53 -2.89 -21.44
CA SER A 183 5.68 -2.30 -20.12
C SER A 183 5.17 -3.29 -19.08
N SER A 184 6.11 -3.92 -18.37
CA SER A 184 5.81 -4.84 -17.27
C SER A 184 5.35 -4.10 -16.01
N MET A 185 5.02 -2.81 -16.13
CA MET A 185 4.65 -1.95 -15.02
C MET A 185 3.19 -2.14 -14.61
N LEU A 186 2.98 -1.99 -13.30
CA LEU A 186 1.65 -1.91 -12.75
C LEU A 186 1.01 -0.58 -13.12
N ILE A 187 0.00 -0.63 -13.98
CA ILE A 187 -0.88 0.50 -14.24
C ILE A 187 -1.84 0.66 -13.05
N GLY A 188 -2.05 1.89 -12.64
CA GLY A 188 -2.94 2.28 -11.55
C GLY A 188 -3.70 3.58 -11.85
N THR A 189 -4.50 3.99 -10.88
CA THR A 189 -5.28 5.23 -10.90
C THR A 189 -5.60 5.65 -9.46
N VAL A 190 -5.93 6.91 -9.26
CA VAL A 190 -6.28 7.45 -7.95
C VAL A 190 -7.76 7.21 -7.68
N VAL A 191 -8.04 6.58 -6.54
CA VAL A 191 -9.37 6.24 -6.06
C VAL A 191 -9.68 7.05 -4.80
N GLU A 192 -10.81 7.75 -4.83
CA GLU A 192 -11.35 8.47 -3.66
C GLU A 192 -12.54 7.75 -3.04
N LYS A 193 -13.27 6.96 -3.83
CA LYS A 193 -14.52 6.35 -3.38
C LYS A 193 -14.80 5.00 -4.04
N ILE A 194 -15.34 4.08 -3.25
CA ILE A 194 -15.66 2.71 -3.68
C ILE A 194 -17.13 2.42 -3.39
N PRO A 195 -18.00 2.36 -4.41
CA PRO A 195 -19.40 1.99 -4.24
C PRO A 195 -19.59 0.49 -3.90
N PHE A 196 -20.63 0.18 -3.14
CA PHE A 196 -21.08 -1.17 -2.79
C PHE A 196 -22.59 -1.19 -2.46
N THR A 197 -23.19 -2.39 -2.46
CA THR A 197 -24.61 -2.62 -2.13
C THR A 197 -24.79 -3.36 -0.82
N HIS A 198 -23.98 -4.40 -0.57
CA HIS A 198 -24.17 -5.34 0.54
C HIS A 198 -23.08 -5.19 1.62
N PRO A 199 -23.41 -5.19 2.93
CA PRO A 199 -22.43 -5.01 4.00
C PRO A 199 -21.25 -5.99 4.00
N THR A 200 -21.44 -7.23 3.50
CA THR A 200 -20.36 -8.23 3.39
C THR A 200 -19.26 -7.86 2.40
N HIS A 201 -19.49 -6.87 1.53
CA HIS A 201 -18.46 -6.37 0.63
C HIS A 201 -17.40 -5.58 1.42
N VAL A 202 -17.80 -4.84 2.46
CA VAL A 202 -16.92 -3.92 3.19
C VAL A 202 -15.68 -4.62 3.76
N PRO A 203 -15.75 -5.73 4.53
CA PRO A 203 -14.54 -6.39 5.05
C PRO A 203 -13.59 -6.88 3.96
N ARG A 204 -14.12 -7.33 2.82
CA ARG A 204 -13.34 -7.82 1.68
C ARG A 204 -12.67 -6.66 0.92
N ILE A 205 -13.37 -5.56 0.70
CA ILE A 205 -12.79 -4.32 0.15
C ILE A 205 -11.68 -3.80 1.07
N LEU A 206 -11.87 -3.83 2.40
CA LEU A 206 -10.82 -3.40 3.33
C LEU A 206 -9.56 -4.29 3.27
N VAL A 207 -9.68 -5.60 2.99
CA VAL A 207 -8.50 -6.47 2.76
C VAL A 207 -7.76 -6.06 1.48
N PHE A 208 -8.48 -5.81 0.39
CA PHE A 208 -7.92 -5.29 -0.86
C PHE A 208 -7.20 -3.95 -0.67
N LEU A 209 -7.81 -3.02 0.07
CA LEU A 209 -7.20 -1.73 0.40
C LEU A 209 -5.97 -1.86 1.30
N ARG A 210 -5.98 -2.76 2.31
CA ARG A 210 -4.79 -3.02 3.14
C ARG A 210 -3.61 -3.50 2.31
N GLN A 211 -3.84 -4.43 1.37
CA GLN A 211 -2.79 -4.96 0.51
C GLN A 211 -2.20 -3.86 -0.39
N GLN A 212 -3.05 -3.02 -0.98
CA GLN A 212 -2.59 -1.89 -1.79
C GLN A 212 -1.82 -0.86 -0.94
N VAL A 213 -2.34 -0.48 0.23
CA VAL A 213 -1.68 0.48 1.13
C VAL A 213 -0.33 -0.06 1.62
N LEU A 214 -0.24 -1.35 1.95
CA LEU A 214 1.03 -1.99 2.34
C LEU A 214 2.07 -1.89 1.22
N PHE A 215 1.69 -2.26 -0.02
CA PHE A 215 2.58 -2.12 -1.17
C PHE A 215 3.01 -0.66 -1.39
N ASN A 216 2.06 0.28 -1.37
CA ASN A 216 2.32 1.71 -1.56
C ASN A 216 3.31 2.25 -0.52
N ILE A 217 3.18 1.85 0.76
CA ILE A 217 4.06 2.29 1.85
C ILE A 217 5.45 1.70 1.73
N ILE A 218 5.57 0.38 1.48
CA ILE A 218 6.88 -0.26 1.32
C ILE A 218 7.59 0.36 0.11
N LEU A 219 6.95 0.37 -1.06
CA LEU A 219 7.53 0.96 -2.27
C LEU A 219 7.86 2.45 -2.07
N GLY A 220 7.00 3.22 -1.40
CA GLY A 220 7.25 4.62 -1.03
C GLY A 220 8.47 4.81 -0.12
N SER A 221 8.63 3.97 0.91
CA SER A 221 9.77 4.03 1.83
C SER A 221 11.10 3.76 1.11
N VAL A 222 11.07 2.91 0.10
CA VAL A 222 12.22 2.59 -0.76
C VAL A 222 12.53 3.77 -1.69
N ILE A 223 11.53 4.43 -2.29
CA ILE A 223 11.74 5.64 -3.14
C ILE A 223 12.31 6.84 -2.35
N HIS A 224 12.01 6.95 -1.05
CA HIS A 224 12.27 8.15 -0.24
C HIS A 224 13.72 8.32 0.24
N SER A 225 14.54 7.27 0.19
CA SER A 225 15.94 7.36 0.63
C SER A 225 16.85 7.82 -0.54
N GLY A 226 18.01 8.47 -0.32
CA GLY A 226 18.93 8.90 -1.42
C GLY A 226 20.45 8.82 -1.16
N VAL A 227 21.28 8.26 -2.09
CA VAL A 227 22.78 8.17 -2.36
C VAL A 227 23.50 6.80 -2.78
N GLU A 228 23.31 5.59 -2.22
CA GLU A 228 23.78 4.26 -2.78
C GLU A 228 22.87 3.64 -3.88
N ILE A 229 23.36 3.13 -5.02
CA ILE A 229 22.49 2.65 -6.13
C ILE A 229 21.75 1.33 -5.82
N PHE A 230 20.43 1.41 -5.62
CA PHE A 230 19.49 0.29 -5.56
C PHE A 230 18.61 0.24 -6.82
N GLU A 231 18.53 -0.92 -7.47
CA GLU A 231 17.58 -1.19 -8.55
C GLU A 231 16.31 -1.87 -7.99
N ILE A 232 15.14 -1.23 -8.15
CA ILE A 232 13.86 -1.79 -7.69
C ILE A 232 13.09 -2.38 -8.87
N SER A 233 12.62 -3.62 -8.74
CA SER A 233 11.70 -4.26 -9.68
C SER A 233 10.49 -4.89 -8.98
N TYR A 234 9.33 -4.83 -9.63
CA TYR A 234 8.08 -5.44 -9.17
C TYR A 234 7.21 -5.77 -10.39
N THR A 235 6.53 -6.92 -10.35
CA THR A 235 5.58 -7.35 -11.41
C THR A 235 4.14 -7.43 -10.90
N ASN A 236 3.94 -7.24 -9.59
CA ASN A 236 2.67 -7.35 -8.89
C ASN A 236 2.78 -6.67 -7.51
N ILE A 237 1.64 -6.37 -6.89
CA ILE A 237 1.60 -5.76 -5.55
C ILE A 237 1.92 -6.73 -4.39
N THR A 238 2.28 -7.98 -4.68
CA THR A 238 2.60 -9.00 -3.67
C THR A 238 4.10 -9.23 -3.47
N ASN A 239 4.95 -8.77 -4.38
CA ASN A 239 6.39 -8.96 -4.28
C ASN A 239 7.14 -7.73 -4.81
N ILE A 240 8.13 -7.28 -4.04
CA ILE A 240 9.08 -6.23 -4.43
C ILE A 240 10.47 -6.84 -4.35
N TYR A 241 11.27 -6.62 -5.39
CA TYR A 241 12.68 -7.01 -5.45
C TYR A 241 13.54 -5.75 -5.46
N ILE A 242 14.64 -5.78 -4.70
CA ILE A 242 15.61 -4.69 -4.64
C ILE A 242 16.99 -5.28 -4.82
N GLN A 243 17.70 -4.88 -5.88
CA GLN A 243 19.07 -5.33 -6.17
C GLN A 243 20.07 -4.24 -5.82
N PHE A 244 21.20 -4.64 -5.24
CA PHE A 244 22.24 -3.72 -4.76
C PHE A 244 23.61 -4.41 -4.68
N GLU A 245 24.68 -3.63 -4.70
CA GLU A 245 26.02 -4.14 -4.45
C GLU A 245 26.18 -4.46 -2.96
N HIS A 246 26.61 -5.68 -2.62
CA HIS A 246 26.81 -6.06 -1.22
C HIS A 246 28.01 -5.29 -0.64
N PRO A 247 27.83 -4.48 0.42
CA PRO A 247 28.82 -3.48 0.87
C PRO A 247 30.12 -4.05 1.48
N ILE A 248 30.23 -5.38 1.55
CA ILE A 248 31.40 -6.11 2.07
C ILE A 248 32.02 -7.03 1.01
N GLU A 249 31.21 -7.59 0.10
CA GLU A 249 31.66 -8.62 -0.86
C GLU A 249 31.75 -8.10 -2.30
N HIS A 250 31.27 -6.88 -2.57
CA HIS A 250 31.19 -6.28 -3.92
C HIS A 250 30.42 -7.15 -4.95
N SER A 251 29.60 -8.09 -4.45
CA SER A 251 28.74 -8.99 -5.23
C SER A 251 27.31 -8.46 -5.28
N LEU A 252 26.60 -8.65 -6.39
CA LEU A 252 25.20 -8.24 -6.51
C LEU A 252 24.28 -9.07 -5.58
N ALA A 253 23.71 -8.43 -4.56
CA ALA A 253 22.68 -9.02 -3.69
C ALA A 253 21.27 -8.66 -4.18
N THR A 254 20.29 -9.54 -3.93
CA THR A 254 18.88 -9.31 -4.23
C THR A 254 18.03 -9.51 -2.97
N LEU A 255 17.32 -8.46 -2.55
CA LEU A 255 16.32 -8.51 -1.49
C LEU A 255 14.95 -8.84 -2.09
N GLU A 256 14.32 -9.92 -1.65
CA GLU A 256 12.93 -10.30 -1.94
C GLU A 256 12.06 -9.90 -0.74
N ILE A 257 11.11 -8.98 -0.96
CA ILE A 257 10.08 -8.63 0.02
C ILE A 257 8.77 -9.31 -0.40
N ASP A 258 8.25 -10.19 0.45
CA ASP A 258 7.00 -10.92 0.24
C ASP A 258 5.84 -10.28 1.02
N LEU A 259 4.86 -9.78 0.27
CA LEU A 259 3.67 -9.05 0.72
C LEU A 259 2.38 -9.85 0.46
N LYS A 260 2.47 -11.16 0.17
CA LYS A 260 1.31 -12.04 -0.03
C LYS A 260 0.41 -12.13 1.19
N ASP A 261 1.00 -12.19 2.38
CA ASP A 261 0.29 -12.14 3.66
C ASP A 261 0.47 -10.75 4.30
N ILE A 262 -0.59 -9.95 4.30
CA ILE A 262 -0.62 -8.61 4.90
C ILE A 262 -0.38 -8.60 6.41
N THR A 263 -0.43 -9.76 7.07
CA THR A 263 -0.16 -9.93 8.52
C THR A 263 1.25 -10.46 8.81
N GLN A 264 1.94 -11.01 7.80
CA GLN A 264 3.27 -11.63 7.91
C GLN A 264 4.14 -11.27 6.72
N VAL A 265 4.52 -9.99 6.61
CA VAL A 265 5.54 -9.54 5.66
C VAL A 265 6.84 -10.29 5.92
N LYS A 266 7.42 -10.87 4.86
CA LYS A 266 8.68 -11.62 4.93
C LYS A 266 9.71 -10.96 4.04
N CYS A 267 10.97 -11.04 4.44
CA CYS A 267 12.09 -10.49 3.70
C CYS A 267 13.18 -11.58 3.59
N LYS A 268 13.76 -11.75 2.41
CA LYS A 268 14.88 -12.67 2.16
C LYS A 268 15.96 -11.97 1.37
N ILE A 269 17.22 -12.17 1.73
CA ILE A 269 18.37 -11.72 0.94
C ILE A 269 18.98 -12.93 0.23
N HIS A 270 19.27 -12.75 -1.07
CA HIS A 270 19.91 -13.73 -1.94
C HIS A 270 21.25 -13.15 -2.39
N VAL A 271 22.36 -13.87 -2.14
CA VAL A 271 23.74 -13.43 -2.49
C VAL A 271 24.43 -14.54 -3.31
N PRO A 272 25.00 -14.24 -4.49
CA PRO A 272 25.66 -15.23 -5.33
C PRO A 272 27.04 -15.58 -4.77
N GLY A 273 27.21 -16.81 -4.28
CA GLY A 273 28.49 -17.32 -3.81
C GLY A 273 28.38 -18.28 -2.62
N THR A 274 27.35 -18.14 -1.78
CA THR A 274 27.07 -19.11 -0.73
C THR A 274 26.39 -20.34 -1.32
N GLY A 275 27.18 -21.38 -1.62
CA GLY A 275 26.73 -22.68 -2.17
C GLY A 275 25.91 -23.55 -1.21
N ASN A 276 25.06 -22.95 -0.38
CA ASN A 276 24.11 -23.62 0.50
C ASN A 276 22.81 -22.81 0.53
N ASN A 277 21.66 -23.48 0.57
CA ASN A 277 20.33 -22.88 0.62
C ASN A 277 20.05 -22.22 1.99
N GLY A 278 20.80 -21.17 2.32
CA GLY A 278 20.69 -20.38 3.54
C GLY A 278 19.51 -19.43 3.48
N SER A 279 18.28 -19.95 3.56
CA SER A 279 17.12 -19.08 3.77
C SER A 279 17.22 -18.46 5.16
N TYR A 280 17.57 -17.18 5.25
CA TYR A 280 17.54 -16.38 6.49
C TYR A 280 16.09 -16.10 6.93
N SER A 281 15.34 -17.17 7.21
CA SER A 281 13.99 -17.13 7.74
C SER A 281 14.06 -16.93 9.25
N LYS A 282 14.04 -15.67 9.70
CA LYS A 282 14.12 -15.28 11.12
C LYS A 282 12.81 -15.64 11.85
N ASN A 283 12.64 -16.92 12.18
CA ASN A 283 11.47 -17.49 12.85
C ASN A 283 11.88 -18.56 13.89
N GLN A 284 12.75 -18.19 14.84
CA GLN A 284 12.92 -18.90 16.10
C GLN A 284 13.49 -17.96 17.17
N PRO A 285 12.95 -17.93 18.41
CA PRO A 285 13.60 -17.27 19.53
C PRO A 285 14.74 -18.15 20.04
N ASN A 286 15.83 -17.52 20.46
CA ASN A 286 17.06 -18.15 20.97
C ASN A 286 17.82 -19.03 19.97
N ASN A 287 18.68 -18.39 19.18
CA ASN A 287 20.07 -18.83 19.15
C ASN A 287 21.02 -17.65 18.90
N SER A 288 21.91 -17.43 19.86
CA SER A 288 23.03 -16.51 19.74
C SER A 288 24.08 -17.08 18.80
N LEU A 289 24.32 -16.44 17.66
CA LEU A 289 25.58 -16.55 16.91
C LEU A 289 25.67 -15.43 15.84
N ASN A 290 26.55 -14.47 16.15
CA ASN A 290 27.28 -13.60 15.22
C ASN A 290 26.46 -12.76 14.23
N ASP A 291 25.77 -11.75 14.77
CA ASP A 291 25.31 -10.54 14.06
C ASP A 291 26.49 -9.66 13.57
N GLU A 292 27.54 -10.24 12.95
CA GLU A 292 28.71 -9.48 12.49
C GLU A 292 28.34 -8.46 11.39
N PHE A 293 27.37 -8.81 10.54
CA PHE A 293 26.76 -7.93 9.56
C PHE A 293 26.04 -6.74 10.21
N VAL A 294 25.08 -7.01 11.12
CA VAL A 294 24.31 -5.96 11.80
C VAL A 294 25.22 -5.07 12.66
N THR A 295 26.21 -5.67 13.32
CA THR A 295 27.16 -4.93 14.16
C THR A 295 28.07 -4.03 13.33
N LYS A 296 28.54 -4.46 12.15
CA LYS A 296 29.38 -3.62 11.26
C LYS A 296 28.59 -2.52 10.56
N VAL A 297 27.33 -2.76 10.19
CA VAL A 297 26.45 -1.74 9.59
C VAL A 297 26.08 -0.65 10.61
N MET A 298 25.95 -0.99 11.89
CA MET A 298 25.68 -0.05 13.00
C MET A 298 26.93 0.59 13.61
N GLN A 299 28.12 0.41 13.00
CA GLN A 299 29.41 0.91 13.49
C GLN A 299 30.15 1.84 12.51
N LYS A 300 29.50 2.25 11.42
CA LYS A 300 29.91 3.40 10.62
C LYS A 300 29.14 4.65 11.03
#